data_AF-A0A7C5FYB3-F1
#
_entry.id   AF-A0A7C5FYB3-F1
#
_cell.length_a   1.000
_cell.length_b   1.000
_cell.length_c   1.000
_cell.angle_alpha   90.00
_cell.angle_beta   90.00
_cell.angle_gamma   90.00
#
_symmetry.space_group_name_H-M   'P 1'
#
loop_
_entity.id
_entity.type
_entity.pdbx_description
1 polymer ?
#
loop_
_entity_poly.entity_id
_entity_poly.type
_entity_poly.pdbx_seq_one_letter_code
_entity_poly.pdbx_strand_id
1 'polypeptide(L)'
;MAMVSWRNFQDWRNRWIAVAGGAILALGIFSECIASNQPKPRLGINLAGPADWNTELPFVDVFRMSRPWISQEKGKGWGQGPPLELDRYGWVTRLSPNCYAETLMCTIEGGHYPSGRYTVFYEGKGKITFGGAARVVEERPGKIIIEVDASKGAIFLQLRETDPQDYVRNIRVIMPGFEQNFMQDPFHPKFIERWKGVACFRFMDWMETNGSQIRRWEDRPTLLHATFSEGGVALEWMIELCNRQKADAWFCMPHEADDEFARQFARLVRDRMDPQLKVYVENSNEVWNGI
;
A
#
# COMPACT_ATOMS: atom_id res chain seq x y z
N MET A 1 15.36 -19.49 -12.73
CA MET A 1 16.46 -19.56 -11.75
C MET A 1 17.72 -19.00 -12.38
N ALA A 2 17.95 -17.70 -12.23
CA ALA A 2 19.23 -17.00 -12.45
C ALA A 2 19.07 -15.61 -11.82
N MET A 3 19.58 -15.44 -10.60
CA MET A 3 19.67 -14.13 -9.95
C MET A 3 20.83 -13.36 -10.59
N VAL A 4 20.52 -12.33 -11.38
CA VAL A 4 21.51 -11.39 -11.88
C VAL A 4 21.61 -10.23 -10.89
N SER A 5 22.63 -10.28 -10.04
CA SER A 5 23.08 -9.15 -9.22
C SER A 5 23.83 -8.18 -10.12
N TRP A 6 23.26 -7.00 -10.35
CA TRP A 6 23.95 -5.93 -11.07
C TRP A 6 24.97 -5.26 -10.15
N ARG A 7 26.21 -5.76 -10.18
CA ARG A 7 27.40 -5.02 -9.75
C ARG A 7 28.45 -5.12 -10.85
N ASN A 8 28.78 -3.98 -11.44
CA ASN A 8 30.16 -3.53 -11.70
C ASN A 8 30.15 -2.43 -12.76
N PHE A 9 30.56 -1.21 -12.38
CA PHE A 9 31.31 -0.33 -13.29
C PHE A 9 32.18 0.65 -12.47
N GLN A 10 33.50 0.42 -12.59
CA GLN A 10 34.67 1.32 -12.55
C GLN A 10 34.99 2.14 -11.26
N ASP A 11 36.10 1.92 -10.55
CA ASP A 11 37.55 2.01 -10.89
C ASP A 11 38.13 3.41 -10.55
N TRP A 12 38.82 3.52 -9.41
CA TRP A 12 39.69 4.66 -9.05
C TRP A 12 41.02 4.16 -8.44
N ARG A 13 42.01 4.19 -9.32
CA ARG A 13 43.47 4.20 -9.16
C ARG A 13 44.08 4.50 -7.78
N ASN A 14 44.97 3.56 -7.39
CA ASN A 14 46.33 3.73 -6.86
C ASN A 14 46.67 4.99 -6.04
N ARG A 15 46.93 4.80 -4.75
CA ARG A 15 47.97 5.55 -4.01
C ARG A 15 48.86 4.58 -3.24
N TRP A 16 50.06 4.39 -3.76
CA TRP A 16 51.18 3.81 -3.03
C TRP A 16 51.70 4.85 -2.04
N ILE A 17 51.83 4.47 -0.76
CA ILE A 17 52.67 5.17 0.20
C ILE A 17 53.66 4.14 0.72
N ALA A 18 54.92 4.29 0.33
CA ALA A 18 56.05 3.67 0.98
C ALA A 18 56.42 4.53 2.20
N VAL A 19 56.51 3.91 3.38
CA VAL A 19 57.22 4.49 4.53
C VAL A 19 58.17 3.43 5.05
N ALA A 20 59.45 3.77 5.06
CA ALA A 20 60.55 2.99 5.60
C ALA A 20 60.69 3.22 7.12
N GLY A 21 61.05 2.14 7.82
CA GLY A 21 61.96 2.14 8.98
C GLY A 21 61.58 2.92 10.24
N GLY A 22 61.17 2.19 11.29
CA GLY A 22 61.13 2.72 12.65
C GLY A 22 60.43 1.77 13.61
N ALA A 23 61.16 0.79 14.16
CA ALA A 23 60.65 -0.11 15.18
C ALA A 23 60.45 0.66 16.50
N ILE A 24 59.20 0.96 16.84
CA ILE A 24 58.78 1.29 18.20
C ILE A 24 57.85 0.15 18.64
N LEU A 25 58.33 -0.66 19.59
CA LEU A 25 57.51 -1.64 20.30
C LEU A 25 56.58 -0.88 21.24
N ALA A 26 55.44 -0.42 20.70
CA ALA A 26 54.28 -0.10 21.51
C ALA A 26 53.55 -1.41 21.79
N LEU A 27 53.55 -1.85 23.06
CA LEU A 27 52.62 -2.86 23.57
C LEU A 27 51.21 -2.25 23.57
N GLY A 28 50.65 -2.10 22.38
CA GLY A 28 49.24 -1.83 22.19
C GLY A 28 48.48 -3.09 22.54
N ILE A 29 47.70 -3.04 23.60
CA ILE A 29 46.62 -3.99 23.82
C ILE A 29 45.64 -3.76 22.66
N PHE A 30 45.83 -4.50 21.57
CA PHE A 30 44.79 -4.66 20.56
C PHE A 30 43.68 -5.44 21.24
N SER A 31 42.74 -4.72 21.84
CA SER A 31 41.42 -5.28 22.08
C SER A 31 40.79 -5.45 20.71
N GLU A 32 41.11 -6.56 20.05
CA GLU A 32 40.31 -7.05 18.94
C GLU A 32 38.92 -7.26 19.50
N CYS A 33 38.06 -6.25 19.31
CA CYS A 33 36.63 -6.47 19.35
C CYS A 33 36.37 -7.53 18.28
N ILE A 34 36.33 -8.79 18.71
CA ILE A 34 35.71 -9.86 17.96
C ILE A 34 34.26 -9.39 17.80
N ALA A 35 33.98 -8.68 16.71
CA ALA A 35 32.63 -8.47 16.26
C ALA A 35 32.04 -9.87 16.21
N SER A 36 31.01 -10.11 17.02
CA SER A 36 30.38 -11.41 17.08
C SER A 36 29.87 -11.72 15.67
N ASN A 37 30.61 -12.56 14.94
CA ASN A 37 30.25 -13.03 13.61
C ASN A 37 29.16 -14.11 13.72
N GLN A 38 28.26 -13.93 14.70
CA GLN A 38 27.09 -14.75 14.88
C GLN A 38 26.22 -14.48 13.66
N PRO A 39 25.91 -15.53 12.86
CA PRO A 39 25.03 -15.36 11.73
C PRO A 39 23.72 -14.76 12.25
N LYS A 40 23.36 -13.57 11.76
CA LYS A 40 22.05 -12.96 11.98
C LYS A 40 21.14 -13.43 10.86
N PRO A 41 20.35 -14.50 11.04
CA PRO A 41 19.44 -14.95 10.00
C PRO A 41 18.51 -13.79 9.62
N ARG A 42 18.41 -13.53 8.31
CA ARG A 42 17.57 -12.46 7.75
C ARG A 42 16.36 -13.12 7.10
N LEU A 43 15.19 -12.95 7.71
CA LEU A 43 13.94 -13.46 7.17
C LEU A 43 13.28 -12.40 6.28
N GLY A 44 12.89 -12.79 5.07
CA GLY A 44 11.98 -12.02 4.23
C GLY A 44 10.57 -12.57 4.29
N ILE A 45 9.57 -11.75 3.97
CA ILE A 45 8.16 -12.18 3.96
C ILE A 45 7.41 -11.58 2.78
N ASN A 46 6.41 -12.30 2.28
CA ASN A 46 5.42 -11.77 1.36
C ASN A 46 4.26 -11.16 2.17
N LEU A 47 3.92 -9.91 1.90
CA LEU A 47 2.79 -9.25 2.57
C LEU A 47 1.46 -9.68 1.95
N ALA A 48 0.41 -9.79 2.77
CA ALA A 48 -0.91 -10.13 2.28
C ALA A 48 -1.50 -8.97 1.44
N GLY A 49 -2.09 -9.32 0.29
CA GLY A 49 -2.70 -8.35 -0.63
C GLY A 49 -3.85 -7.58 0.02
N PRO A 50 -4.07 -6.31 -0.34
CA PRO A 50 -5.18 -5.51 0.21
C PRO A 50 -6.54 -6.15 -0.06
N ALA A 51 -7.34 -6.31 1.00
CA ALA A 51 -8.74 -6.72 0.91
C ALA A 51 -9.54 -6.25 2.14
N ASP A 52 -10.86 -6.14 1.99
CA ASP A 52 -11.77 -5.70 3.05
C ASP A 52 -11.88 -6.70 4.21
N TRP A 53 -11.50 -7.96 3.98
CA TRP A 53 -11.48 -9.05 4.97
C TRP A 53 -10.11 -9.32 5.59
N ASN A 54 -9.10 -8.47 5.35
CA ASN A 54 -7.76 -8.70 5.88
C ASN A 54 -7.70 -8.55 7.40
N THR A 55 -7.22 -9.58 8.11
CA THR A 55 -6.92 -9.47 9.55
C THR A 55 -5.72 -8.57 9.84
N GLU A 56 -4.91 -8.29 8.82
CA GLU A 56 -3.86 -7.31 8.83
C GLU A 56 -4.37 -5.96 8.31
N LEU A 57 -4.27 -4.92 9.14
CA LEU A 57 -4.69 -3.56 8.81
C LEU A 57 -3.45 -2.68 8.61
N PRO A 58 -2.89 -2.60 7.39
CA PRO A 58 -1.65 -1.88 7.14
C PRO A 58 -1.83 -0.36 7.22
N PHE A 59 -3.03 0.15 6.96
CA PHE A 59 -3.28 1.59 6.81
C PHE A 59 -4.24 2.13 7.88
N VAL A 60 -4.04 3.40 8.25
CA VAL A 60 -4.97 4.14 9.13
C VAL A 60 -6.23 4.62 8.39
N ASP A 61 -6.18 4.66 7.06
CA ASP A 61 -7.33 4.89 6.19
C ASP A 61 -7.88 3.54 5.72
N VAL A 62 -8.99 3.10 6.33
CA VAL A 62 -9.58 1.79 6.01
C VAL A 62 -10.22 1.76 4.62
N PHE A 63 -10.47 2.92 4.01
CA PHE A 63 -10.99 2.99 2.65
C PHE A 63 -9.99 2.47 1.62
N ARG A 64 -8.68 2.53 1.90
CA ARG A 64 -7.63 1.95 1.05
C ARG A 64 -7.72 0.44 0.88
N MET A 65 -8.37 -0.23 1.82
CA MET A 65 -8.59 -1.67 1.82
C MET A 65 -10.03 -2.01 1.42
N SER A 66 -10.82 -1.03 0.97
CA SER A 66 -12.22 -1.25 0.61
C SER A 66 -12.35 -2.14 -0.61
N ARG A 67 -13.48 -2.83 -0.73
CA ARG A 67 -13.83 -3.52 -1.98
C ARG A 67 -14.02 -2.49 -3.11
N PRO A 68 -13.74 -2.84 -4.38
CA PRO A 68 -14.20 -2.02 -5.50
C PRO A 68 -15.70 -1.70 -5.41
N TRP A 69 -16.11 -0.59 -6.00
CA TRP A 69 -17.51 -0.17 -5.95
C TRP A 69 -18.43 -1.22 -6.58
N ILE A 70 -19.50 -1.53 -5.86
CA ILE A 70 -20.53 -2.46 -6.29
C ILE A 70 -21.75 -1.65 -6.70
N SER A 71 -22.22 -1.88 -7.93
CA SER A 71 -23.43 -1.25 -8.43
C SER A 71 -24.69 -1.84 -7.81
N GLN A 72 -25.56 -0.98 -7.32
CA GLN A 72 -26.82 -1.35 -6.70
C GLN A 72 -27.98 -0.64 -7.39
N GLU A 73 -29.12 -1.31 -7.48
CA GLU A 73 -30.36 -0.74 -8.02
C GLU A 73 -31.53 -1.04 -7.08
N LYS A 74 -32.32 -0.01 -6.80
CA LYS A 74 -33.47 -0.12 -5.89
C LYS A 74 -34.45 -1.17 -6.40
N GLY A 75 -34.74 -2.17 -5.55
CA GLY A 75 -35.68 -3.24 -5.85
C GLY A 75 -35.07 -4.47 -6.54
N LYS A 76 -33.76 -4.46 -6.83
CA LYS A 76 -33.02 -5.63 -7.33
C LYS A 76 -32.18 -6.28 -6.22
N GLY A 77 -31.62 -7.46 -6.52
CA GLY A 77 -30.67 -8.12 -5.64
C GLY A 77 -29.36 -7.33 -5.50
N TRP A 78 -28.59 -7.65 -4.46
CA TRP A 78 -27.30 -7.00 -4.20
C TRP A 78 -26.33 -7.21 -5.38
N GLY A 79 -25.68 -6.13 -5.82
CA GLY A 79 -24.74 -6.17 -6.94
C GLY A 79 -25.38 -6.27 -8.33
N GLN A 80 -26.71 -6.13 -8.43
CA GLN A 80 -27.44 -6.24 -9.70
C GLN A 80 -27.78 -4.88 -10.33
N GLY A 81 -27.04 -3.83 -9.99
CA GLY A 81 -27.13 -2.54 -10.67
C GLY A 81 -26.47 -2.56 -12.06
N PRO A 82 -26.71 -1.53 -12.89
CA PRO A 82 -26.03 -1.37 -14.18
C PRO A 82 -24.53 -1.08 -14.00
N PRO A 83 -23.69 -1.21 -15.05
CA PRO A 83 -22.28 -0.82 -14.96
C PRO A 83 -22.10 0.60 -14.40
N LEU A 84 -21.12 0.78 -13.50
CA LEU A 84 -20.80 2.09 -12.95
C LEU A 84 -19.95 2.91 -13.93
N GLU A 85 -20.24 4.20 -14.02
CA GLU A 85 -19.35 5.17 -14.66
C GLU A 85 -18.29 5.59 -13.64
N LEU A 86 -17.04 5.18 -13.88
CA LEU A 86 -15.90 5.48 -13.02
C LEU A 86 -14.89 6.38 -13.77
N ASP A 87 -14.21 7.24 -13.03
CA ASP A 87 -13.00 7.90 -13.54
C ASP A 87 -11.82 6.91 -13.61
N ARG A 88 -10.68 7.39 -14.11
CA ARG A 88 -9.45 6.59 -14.23
C ARG A 88 -8.85 6.14 -12.88
N TYR A 89 -9.38 6.61 -11.75
CA TYR A 89 -8.91 6.30 -10.41
C TYR A 89 -9.95 5.47 -9.62
N GLY A 90 -11.05 5.06 -10.26
CA GLY A 90 -12.09 4.25 -9.63
C GLY A 90 -13.14 5.05 -8.85
N TRP A 91 -13.24 6.36 -9.03
CA TRP A 91 -14.29 7.17 -8.41
C TRP A 91 -15.56 7.23 -9.27
N VAL A 92 -16.72 7.08 -8.64
CA VAL A 92 -18.02 7.09 -9.33
C VAL A 92 -18.38 8.49 -9.79
N THR A 93 -18.37 8.71 -11.11
CA THR A 93 -18.64 10.03 -11.71
C THR A 93 -20.12 10.28 -11.92
N ARG A 94 -20.93 9.22 -12.07
CA ARG A 94 -22.38 9.31 -12.28
C ARG A 94 -23.08 8.07 -11.73
N LEU A 95 -24.31 8.27 -11.28
CA LEU A 95 -25.24 7.19 -10.93
C LEU A 95 -26.42 7.20 -11.89
N SER A 96 -26.81 6.01 -12.36
CA SER A 96 -28.06 5.83 -13.13
C SER A 96 -29.29 6.10 -12.24
N PRO A 97 -30.45 6.48 -12.82
CA PRO A 97 -31.68 6.64 -12.05
C PRO A 97 -32.01 5.41 -11.20
N ASN A 98 -32.46 5.63 -9.96
CA ASN A 98 -32.74 4.57 -8.96
C ASN A 98 -31.55 3.67 -8.57
N CYS A 99 -30.33 4.02 -8.97
CA CYS A 99 -29.12 3.28 -8.65
C CYS A 99 -28.27 4.01 -7.60
N TYR A 100 -27.39 3.27 -6.94
CA TYR A 100 -26.40 3.78 -6.01
C TYR A 100 -25.15 2.89 -6.06
N ALA A 101 -24.01 3.41 -5.61
CA ALA A 101 -22.80 2.62 -5.47
C ALA A 101 -22.58 2.27 -3.99
N GLU A 102 -22.09 1.07 -3.72
CA GLU A 102 -21.80 0.58 -2.39
C GLU A 102 -20.40 -0.03 -2.32
N THR A 103 -19.69 0.20 -1.22
CA THR A 103 -18.45 -0.50 -0.91
C THR A 103 -18.44 -0.93 0.56
N LEU A 104 -17.61 -1.93 0.85
CA LEU A 104 -17.44 -2.54 2.15
C LEU A 104 -16.01 -2.35 2.61
N MET A 105 -15.85 -2.14 3.91
CA MET A 105 -14.57 -2.08 4.60
C MET A 105 -14.67 -2.94 5.86
N CYS A 106 -13.53 -3.49 6.29
CA CYS A 106 -13.40 -4.20 7.56
C CYS A 106 -14.46 -5.29 7.75
N THR A 107 -14.64 -6.18 6.77
CA THR A 107 -15.60 -7.31 6.83
C THR A 107 -15.12 -8.45 7.73
N ILE A 108 -14.05 -8.24 8.48
CA ILE A 108 -13.50 -9.20 9.43
C ILE A 108 -14.45 -9.29 10.63
N GLU A 109 -14.83 -10.50 10.99
CA GLU A 109 -15.69 -10.74 12.15
C GLU A 109 -14.94 -10.58 13.47
N GLY A 110 -15.66 -10.59 14.60
CA GLY A 110 -15.04 -10.66 15.94
C GLY A 110 -14.41 -9.37 16.47
N GLY A 111 -14.64 -8.22 15.84
CA GLY A 111 -14.14 -6.93 16.34
C GLY A 111 -12.64 -6.74 16.18
N HIS A 112 -12.04 -7.33 15.13
CA HIS A 112 -10.61 -7.26 14.86
C HIS A 112 -10.14 -5.95 14.19
N TYR A 113 -10.93 -4.89 14.30
CA TYR A 113 -10.57 -3.53 13.90
C TYR A 113 -11.10 -2.53 14.95
N PRO A 114 -10.53 -1.30 15.05
CA PRO A 114 -10.86 -0.40 16.16
C PRO A 114 -12.33 0.05 16.15
N SER A 115 -13.04 -0.07 17.27
CA SER A 115 -14.29 0.68 17.48
C SER A 115 -13.99 2.15 17.81
N GLY A 116 -15.00 3.02 17.67
CA GLY A 116 -14.96 4.42 18.07
C GLY A 116 -15.31 5.38 16.94
N ARG A 117 -14.88 6.65 17.09
CA ARG A 117 -15.17 7.71 16.11
C ARG A 117 -14.14 7.74 14.99
N TYR A 118 -14.61 7.47 13.79
CA TYR A 118 -13.83 7.61 12.56
C TYR A 118 -14.14 8.95 11.91
N THR A 119 -13.12 9.53 11.30
CA THR A 119 -13.27 10.76 10.51
C THR A 119 -13.24 10.40 9.03
N VAL A 120 -14.31 10.76 8.32
CA VAL A 120 -14.43 10.57 6.87
C VAL A 120 -14.20 11.91 6.18
N PHE A 121 -13.27 11.93 5.24
CA PHE A 121 -13.06 13.08 4.34
C PHE A 121 -13.47 12.71 2.93
N TYR A 122 -13.97 13.68 2.16
CA TYR A 122 -14.23 13.54 0.74
C TYR A 122 -14.21 14.92 0.06
N GLU A 123 -14.05 14.92 -1.26
CA GLU A 123 -14.22 16.09 -2.12
C GLU A 123 -15.44 15.90 -3.01
N GLY A 124 -16.00 17.01 -3.51
CA GLY A 124 -17.15 17.01 -4.41
C GLY A 124 -18.50 17.09 -3.72
N LYS A 125 -19.57 17.03 -4.52
CA LYS A 125 -20.96 17.16 -4.09
C LYS A 125 -21.70 15.86 -4.29
N GLY A 126 -22.35 15.39 -3.23
CA GLY A 126 -23.11 14.16 -3.25
C GLY A 126 -23.60 13.79 -1.86
N LYS A 127 -24.10 12.56 -1.73
CA LYS A 127 -24.66 12.04 -0.49
C LYS A 127 -24.03 10.68 -0.20
N ILE A 128 -23.29 10.61 0.91
CA ILE A 128 -22.70 9.37 1.41
C ILE A 128 -23.47 8.93 2.66
N THR A 129 -23.88 7.67 2.70
CA THR A 129 -24.55 7.07 3.86
C THR A 129 -23.78 5.86 4.36
N PHE A 130 -23.89 5.58 5.65
CA PHE A 130 -23.19 4.47 6.30
C PHE A 130 -24.16 3.47 6.92
N GLY A 131 -23.75 2.20 6.99
CA GLY A 131 -24.51 1.11 7.61
C GLY A 131 -23.61 0.01 8.17
N GLY A 132 -24.25 -1.07 8.66
CA GLY A 132 -23.59 -2.16 9.36
C GLY A 132 -23.03 -1.71 10.70
N ALA A 133 -21.70 -1.79 10.85
CA ALA A 133 -21.00 -1.36 12.05
C ALA A 133 -20.94 0.17 12.23
N ALA A 134 -21.21 0.95 11.19
CA ALA A 134 -21.09 2.40 11.21
C ALA A 134 -22.43 3.13 11.25
N ARG A 135 -22.47 4.23 12.00
CA ARG A 135 -23.59 5.19 12.01
C ARG A 135 -23.06 6.61 12.00
N VAL A 136 -23.63 7.47 11.15
CA VAL A 136 -23.32 8.90 11.10
C VAL A 136 -23.70 9.59 12.42
N VAL A 137 -22.79 10.41 12.95
CA VAL A 137 -23.02 11.23 14.16
C VAL A 137 -22.93 12.73 13.88
N GLU A 138 -22.09 13.14 12.93
CA GLU A 138 -21.98 14.53 12.48
C GLU A 138 -21.72 14.51 10.97
N GLU A 139 -22.35 15.42 10.23
CA GLU A 139 -22.15 15.56 8.80
C GLU A 139 -22.09 17.03 8.42
N ARG A 140 -21.04 17.39 7.67
CA ARG A 140 -20.90 18.68 7.00
C ARG A 140 -20.23 18.46 5.64
N PRO A 141 -20.35 19.40 4.69
CA PRO A 141 -19.69 19.27 3.39
C PRO A 141 -18.20 18.92 3.53
N GLY A 142 -17.78 17.85 2.87
CA GLY A 142 -16.40 17.35 2.85
C GLY A 142 -15.92 16.61 4.12
N LYS A 143 -16.74 16.51 5.18
CA LYS A 143 -16.36 15.80 6.40
C LYS A 143 -17.57 15.15 7.11
N ILE A 144 -17.48 13.84 7.37
CA ILE A 144 -18.47 13.08 8.15
C ILE A 144 -17.76 12.45 9.34
N ILE A 145 -18.37 12.51 10.52
CA ILE A 145 -17.95 11.70 11.67
C ILE A 145 -18.92 10.52 11.77
N ILE A 146 -18.37 9.31 11.82
CA ILE A 146 -19.12 8.08 12.02
C ILE A 146 -18.71 7.44 13.34
N GLU A 147 -19.68 6.90 14.08
CA GLU A 147 -19.43 6.02 15.21
C GLU A 147 -19.43 4.59 14.72
N VAL A 148 -18.37 3.84 15.04
CA VAL A 148 -18.15 2.48 14.57
C VAL A 148 -18.12 1.52 15.75
N ASP A 149 -18.93 0.47 15.66
CA ASP A 149 -18.96 -0.65 16.60
C ASP A 149 -18.51 -1.92 15.89
N ALA A 150 -17.23 -2.26 16.04
CA ALA A 150 -16.60 -3.37 15.33
C ALA A 150 -17.20 -4.75 15.67
N SER A 151 -17.99 -4.86 16.75
CA SER A 151 -18.72 -6.08 17.06
C SER A 151 -19.89 -6.36 16.11
N LYS A 152 -20.31 -5.37 15.31
CA LYS A 152 -21.47 -5.45 14.40
C LYS A 152 -21.12 -5.83 12.96
N GLY A 153 -19.90 -6.33 12.70
CA GLY A 153 -19.50 -6.81 11.39
C GLY A 153 -18.92 -5.71 10.50
N ALA A 154 -19.24 -5.68 9.22
CA ALA A 154 -18.60 -4.77 8.25
C ALA A 154 -19.07 -3.31 8.35
N ILE A 155 -18.23 -2.40 7.87
CA ILE A 155 -18.62 -1.01 7.58
C ILE A 155 -19.11 -0.95 6.14
N PHE A 156 -20.36 -0.54 5.94
CA PHE A 156 -20.92 -0.28 4.62
C PHE A 156 -20.92 1.21 4.34
N LEU A 157 -20.40 1.61 3.18
CA LEU A 157 -20.48 2.97 2.66
C LEU A 157 -21.26 2.95 1.35
N GLN A 158 -22.30 3.77 1.26
CA GLN A 158 -23.13 3.92 0.08
C GLN A 158 -23.05 5.35 -0.45
N LEU A 159 -22.69 5.50 -1.72
CA LEU A 159 -22.82 6.74 -2.46
C LEU A 159 -24.20 6.79 -3.10
N ARG A 160 -25.09 7.61 -2.53
CA ARG A 160 -26.49 7.73 -2.93
C ARG A 160 -26.71 8.78 -4.00
N GLU A 161 -25.90 9.83 -4.00
CA GLU A 161 -25.96 10.95 -4.94
C GLU A 161 -24.54 11.42 -5.25
N THR A 162 -24.27 11.86 -6.48
CA THR A 162 -23.00 12.47 -6.89
C THR A 162 -23.27 13.44 -8.04
N ASP A 163 -22.70 14.64 -7.99
CA ASP A 163 -22.83 15.66 -9.05
C ASP A 163 -21.82 15.36 -10.17
N PRO A 164 -22.22 15.06 -11.42
CA PRO A 164 -21.27 14.75 -12.49
C PRO A 164 -20.30 15.88 -12.85
N GLN A 165 -20.59 17.13 -12.47
CA GLN A 165 -19.68 18.27 -12.67
C GLN A 165 -18.70 18.48 -11.51
N ASP A 166 -18.96 17.88 -10.35
CA ASP A 166 -18.11 17.92 -9.16
C ASP A 166 -18.34 16.66 -8.31
N TYR A 167 -17.99 15.51 -8.89
CA TYR A 167 -18.36 14.20 -8.32
C TYR A 167 -17.58 13.90 -7.05
N VAL A 168 -18.21 13.10 -6.19
CA VAL A 168 -17.60 12.65 -4.94
C VAL A 168 -16.37 11.80 -5.22
N ARG A 169 -15.23 12.20 -4.65
CA ARG A 169 -13.93 11.56 -4.85
C ARG A 169 -13.03 11.78 -3.66
N ASN A 170 -11.83 11.20 -3.69
CA ASN A 170 -10.83 11.32 -2.62
C ASN A 170 -11.40 10.95 -1.24
N ILE A 171 -12.30 9.96 -1.20
CA ILE A 171 -12.85 9.45 0.05
C ILE A 171 -11.73 8.85 0.89
N ARG A 172 -11.71 9.21 2.17
CA ARG A 172 -10.82 8.67 3.21
C ARG A 172 -11.67 8.33 4.42
N VAL A 173 -11.49 7.17 5.01
CA VAL A 173 -12.17 6.73 6.24
C VAL A 173 -11.11 6.47 7.29
N ILE A 174 -10.82 7.49 8.09
CA ILE A 174 -9.67 7.53 8.99
C ILE A 174 -10.03 6.96 10.35
N MET A 175 -9.24 5.98 10.81
CA MET A 175 -9.34 5.38 12.13
C MET A 175 -9.24 6.40 13.27
N PRO A 176 -9.80 6.09 14.46
CA PRO A 176 -9.72 6.96 15.63
C PRO A 176 -8.27 7.33 15.97
N GLY A 177 -8.00 8.61 16.17
CA GLY A 177 -6.70 9.14 16.59
C GLY A 177 -5.72 9.52 15.47
N PHE A 178 -6.06 9.32 14.20
CA PHE A 178 -5.15 9.55 13.06
C PHE A 178 -5.54 10.73 12.14
N GLU A 179 -6.58 11.49 12.50
CA GLU A 179 -7.13 12.57 11.66
C GLU A 179 -6.06 13.61 11.25
N GLN A 180 -5.12 13.92 12.13
CA GLN A 180 -4.17 15.02 11.92
C GLN A 180 -2.96 14.63 11.06
N ASN A 181 -2.66 13.34 10.93
CA ASN A 181 -1.39 12.86 10.35
C ASN A 181 -1.54 11.76 9.30
N PHE A 182 -2.75 11.29 8.98
CA PHE A 182 -2.95 10.15 8.06
C PHE A 182 -2.30 10.32 6.68
N MET A 183 -2.07 11.55 6.23
CA MET A 183 -1.39 11.82 4.95
C MET A 183 0.13 11.65 5.04
N GLN A 184 0.73 12.01 6.18
CA GLN A 184 2.18 11.91 6.43
C GLN A 184 2.56 10.52 6.97
N ASP A 185 1.67 9.92 7.76
CA ASP A 185 1.83 8.61 8.37
C ASP A 185 0.62 7.72 8.02
N PRO A 186 0.62 7.14 6.80
CA PRO A 186 -0.51 6.35 6.34
C PRO A 186 -0.57 4.95 6.96
N PHE A 187 0.51 4.50 7.60
CA PHE A 187 0.62 3.14 8.12
C PHE A 187 0.11 3.04 9.54
N HIS A 188 -0.63 1.98 9.84
CA HIS A 188 -1.08 1.73 11.19
C HIS A 188 0.11 1.37 12.10
N PRO A 189 0.29 2.00 13.28
CA PRO A 189 1.47 1.75 14.13
C PRO A 189 1.66 0.29 14.53
N LYS A 190 0.57 -0.43 14.81
CA LYS A 190 0.63 -1.87 15.14
C LYS A 190 1.10 -2.74 13.96
N PHE A 191 0.87 -2.32 12.72
CA PHE A 191 1.38 -3.02 11.53
C PHE A 191 2.89 -2.81 11.40
N ILE A 192 3.35 -1.57 11.56
CA ILE A 192 4.78 -1.22 11.60
C ILE A 192 5.50 -2.01 12.70
N GLU A 193 4.92 -2.06 13.90
CA GLU A 193 5.47 -2.82 15.02
C GLU A 193 5.53 -4.33 14.73
N ARG A 194 4.45 -4.91 14.17
CA ARG A 194 4.36 -6.35 13.85
C ARG A 194 5.54 -6.81 12.97
N TRP A 195 5.89 -6.02 11.97
CA TRP A 195 6.92 -6.38 10.99
C TRP A 195 8.30 -5.79 11.27
N LYS A 196 8.49 -5.18 12.44
CA LYS A 196 9.76 -4.59 12.80
C LYS A 196 10.85 -5.65 12.81
N GLY A 197 11.96 -5.39 12.11
CA GLY A 197 13.11 -6.27 12.05
C GLY A 197 13.05 -7.34 10.95
N VAL A 198 11.98 -7.42 10.17
CA VAL A 198 11.98 -8.21 8.94
C VAL A 198 13.02 -7.65 7.97
N ALA A 199 13.75 -8.53 7.29
CA ALA A 199 14.88 -8.12 6.48
C ALA A 199 14.49 -7.63 5.10
N CYS A 200 13.39 -8.15 4.55
CA CYS A 200 12.94 -7.88 3.18
C CYS A 200 11.43 -8.08 3.08
N PHE A 201 10.74 -7.14 2.42
CA PHE A 201 9.35 -7.31 2.02
C PHE A 201 9.28 -7.71 0.56
N ARG A 202 8.63 -8.84 0.27
CA ARG A 202 8.16 -9.19 -1.07
C ARG A 202 6.75 -8.63 -1.24
N PHE A 203 6.55 -7.93 -2.35
CA PHE A 203 5.33 -7.20 -2.64
C PHE A 203 4.46 -7.87 -3.71
N MET A 204 4.49 -9.21 -3.82
CA MET A 204 3.78 -9.90 -4.91
C MET A 204 2.27 -9.60 -4.88
N ASP A 205 1.66 -9.75 -3.70
CA ASP A 205 0.23 -9.49 -3.53
C ASP A 205 -0.08 -7.99 -3.40
N TRP A 206 0.84 -7.18 -2.84
CA TRP A 206 0.69 -5.72 -2.82
C TRP A 206 0.79 -5.09 -4.21
N MET A 207 1.47 -5.73 -5.15
CA MET A 207 1.52 -5.30 -6.54
C MET A 207 0.44 -5.96 -7.41
N GLU A 208 -0.39 -6.84 -6.83
CA GLU A 208 -1.39 -7.65 -7.54
C GLU A 208 -0.78 -8.31 -8.81
N THR A 209 0.34 -9.01 -8.61
CA THR A 209 1.22 -9.44 -9.72
C THR A 209 0.58 -10.50 -10.61
N ASN A 210 -0.18 -11.42 -10.03
CA ASN A 210 -0.81 -12.54 -10.75
C ASN A 210 -1.92 -12.02 -11.66
N GLY A 211 -1.89 -12.37 -12.95
CA GLY A 211 -2.88 -11.92 -13.93
C GLY A 211 -2.83 -10.41 -14.23
N SER A 212 -1.84 -9.67 -13.71
CA SER A 212 -1.75 -8.21 -13.83
C SER A 212 -1.79 -7.76 -15.29
N GLN A 213 -2.71 -6.84 -15.60
CA GLN A 213 -2.87 -6.23 -16.92
C GLN A 213 -2.10 -4.90 -17.05
N ILE A 214 -1.25 -4.57 -16.08
CA ILE A 214 -0.45 -3.34 -16.10
C ILE A 214 0.61 -3.47 -17.20
N ARG A 215 0.56 -2.56 -18.18
CA ARG A 215 1.50 -2.54 -19.31
C ARG A 215 2.40 -1.32 -19.29
N ARG A 216 1.80 -0.15 -19.11
CA ARG A 216 2.48 1.15 -19.21
C ARG A 216 2.55 1.83 -17.86
N TRP A 217 3.46 2.80 -17.73
CA TRP A 217 3.68 3.53 -16.49
C TRP A 217 2.41 4.20 -15.96
N GLU A 218 1.55 4.68 -16.84
CA GLU A 218 0.27 5.32 -16.51
C GLU A 218 -0.82 4.38 -16.00
N ASP A 219 -0.66 3.06 -16.20
CA ASP A 219 -1.62 2.03 -15.78
C ASP A 219 -1.46 1.65 -14.30
N ARG A 220 -0.35 2.08 -13.66
CA ARG A 220 -0.02 1.68 -12.29
C ARG A 220 -1.00 2.26 -11.26
N PRO A 221 -1.18 1.59 -10.10
CA PRO A 221 -1.83 2.21 -8.96
C PRO A 221 -1.05 3.44 -8.47
N THR A 222 -1.80 4.45 -8.05
CA THR A 222 -1.30 5.71 -7.48
C THR A 222 -2.11 6.08 -6.25
N LEU A 223 -1.65 7.04 -5.46
CA LEU A 223 -2.36 7.51 -4.27
C LEU A 223 -3.73 8.14 -4.56
N LEU A 224 -4.04 8.41 -5.83
CA LEU A 224 -5.34 8.94 -6.26
C LEU A 224 -6.41 7.84 -6.42
N HIS A 225 -6.00 6.58 -6.57
CA HIS A 225 -6.93 5.47 -6.73
C HIS A 225 -7.80 5.30 -5.49
N ALA A 226 -9.06 4.90 -5.72
CA ALA A 226 -10.08 4.78 -4.70
C ALA A 226 -9.72 3.72 -3.65
N THR A 227 -9.26 2.55 -4.11
CA THR A 227 -8.83 1.44 -3.27
C THR A 227 -7.52 0.87 -3.77
N PHE A 228 -6.81 0.11 -2.92
CA PHE A 228 -5.68 -0.73 -3.30
C PHE A 228 -6.03 -2.21 -3.40
N SER A 229 -7.29 -2.57 -3.13
CA SER A 229 -7.82 -3.93 -3.36
C SER A 229 -8.08 -4.22 -4.84
N GLU A 230 -7.80 -3.26 -5.72
CA GLU A 230 -7.83 -3.38 -7.18
C GLU A 230 -6.65 -2.56 -7.75
N GLY A 231 -5.83 -3.20 -8.58
CA GLY A 231 -4.57 -2.68 -9.10
C GLY A 231 -3.38 -2.74 -8.13
N GLY A 232 -3.61 -3.01 -6.84
CA GLY A 232 -2.58 -3.07 -5.80
C GLY A 232 -2.23 -1.73 -5.13
N VAL A 233 -1.28 -1.78 -4.20
CA VAL A 233 -0.74 -0.65 -3.44
C VAL A 233 0.19 0.19 -4.32
N ALA A 234 0.07 1.51 -4.20
CA ALA A 234 0.95 2.44 -4.90
C ALA A 234 2.43 2.24 -4.53
N LEU A 235 3.31 2.28 -5.54
CA LEU A 235 4.77 2.14 -5.39
C LEU A 235 5.35 3.11 -4.36
N GLU A 236 4.81 4.32 -4.31
CA GLU A 236 5.19 5.34 -3.34
C GLU A 236 5.06 4.88 -1.89
N TRP A 237 4.04 4.07 -1.57
CA TRP A 237 3.84 3.53 -0.23
C TRP A 237 4.66 2.28 0.03
N MET A 238 4.88 1.41 -0.97
CA MET A 238 5.81 0.28 -0.83
C MET A 238 7.22 0.75 -0.48
N ILE A 239 7.73 1.78 -1.17
CA ILE A 239 9.03 2.40 -0.88
C ILE A 239 9.05 2.99 0.53
N GLU A 240 7.99 3.72 0.91
CA GLU A 240 7.89 4.33 2.24
C GLU A 240 7.90 3.28 3.36
N LEU A 241 7.22 2.15 3.19
CA LEU A 241 7.25 1.05 4.15
C LEU A 241 8.68 0.52 4.36
N CYS A 242 9.39 0.22 3.27
CA CYS A 242 10.78 -0.24 3.31
C CYS A 242 11.69 0.78 4.02
N ASN A 243 11.55 2.06 3.68
CA ASN A 243 12.34 3.15 4.27
C ASN A 243 12.16 3.27 5.79
N ARG A 244 10.92 3.10 6.28
CA ARG A 244 10.59 3.15 7.71
C ARG A 244 11.11 1.94 8.47
N GLN A 245 10.93 0.75 7.89
CA GLN A 245 11.29 -0.51 8.53
C GLN A 245 12.78 -0.85 8.39
N LYS A 246 13.51 -0.10 7.56
CA LYS A 246 14.88 -0.41 7.14
C LYS A 246 14.97 -1.84 6.59
N ALA A 247 13.97 -2.20 5.78
CA ALA A 247 13.83 -3.50 5.17
C ALA A 247 14.08 -3.39 3.66
N ASP A 248 14.79 -4.38 3.11
CA ASP A 248 15.01 -4.50 1.67
C ASP A 248 13.65 -4.65 0.93
N ALA A 249 13.60 -4.30 -0.36
CA ALA A 249 12.40 -4.44 -1.17
C ALA A 249 12.57 -5.55 -2.21
N TRP A 250 11.56 -6.39 -2.37
CA TRP A 250 11.46 -7.36 -3.46
C TRP A 250 10.19 -7.06 -4.26
N PHE A 251 10.36 -6.45 -5.42
CA PHE A 251 9.29 -6.09 -6.34
C PHE A 251 9.10 -7.17 -7.40
N CYS A 252 7.85 -7.44 -7.77
CA CYS A 252 7.49 -8.42 -8.79
C CYS A 252 6.91 -7.65 -9.99
N MET A 253 7.67 -7.53 -11.07
CA MET A 253 7.26 -6.74 -12.24
C MET A 253 6.09 -7.43 -12.96
N PRO A 254 5.04 -6.69 -13.38
CA PRO A 254 3.98 -7.24 -14.21
C PRO A 254 4.55 -7.88 -15.49
N HIS A 255 3.99 -9.02 -15.89
CA HIS A 255 4.49 -9.77 -17.04
C HIS A 255 4.25 -9.06 -18.39
N GLU A 256 3.25 -8.17 -18.45
CA GLU A 256 2.95 -7.36 -19.65
C GLU A 256 3.60 -5.97 -19.62
N ALA A 257 4.37 -5.64 -18.57
CA ALA A 257 4.99 -4.32 -18.44
C ALA A 257 6.02 -4.07 -19.54
N ASP A 258 5.99 -2.88 -20.13
CA ASP A 258 6.96 -2.45 -21.13
C ASP A 258 8.27 -1.92 -20.52
N ASP A 259 9.26 -1.73 -21.38
CA ASP A 259 10.57 -1.19 -21.00
C ASP A 259 10.47 0.18 -20.32
N GLU A 260 9.49 1.01 -20.70
CA GLU A 260 9.34 2.34 -20.14
C GLU A 260 8.76 2.28 -18.72
N PHE A 261 7.79 1.40 -18.48
CA PHE A 261 7.33 1.07 -17.14
C PHE A 261 8.50 0.67 -16.25
N ALA A 262 9.33 -0.28 -16.68
CA ALA A 262 10.47 -0.75 -15.90
C ALA A 262 11.49 0.38 -15.60
N ARG A 263 11.78 1.25 -16.58
CA ARG A 263 12.67 2.40 -16.39
C ARG A 263 12.11 3.42 -15.42
N GLN A 264 10.82 3.76 -15.52
CA GLN A 264 10.18 4.72 -14.63
C GLN A 264 10.04 4.17 -13.21
N PHE A 265 9.74 2.88 -13.07
CA PHE A 265 9.73 2.17 -11.80
C PHE A 265 11.12 2.26 -11.13
N ALA A 266 12.17 1.90 -11.86
CA ALA A 266 13.54 1.97 -11.37
C ALA A 266 13.97 3.40 -10.98
N ARG A 267 13.57 4.42 -11.76
CA ARG A 267 13.82 5.83 -11.43
C ARG A 267 13.14 6.23 -10.12
N LEU A 268 11.86 5.92 -9.95
CA LEU A 268 11.13 6.28 -8.74
C LEU A 268 11.72 5.59 -7.50
N VAL A 269 12.09 4.32 -7.61
CA VAL A 269 12.76 3.57 -6.54
C VAL A 269 14.11 4.21 -6.21
N ARG A 270 14.96 4.46 -7.21
CA ARG A 270 16.27 5.12 -7.03
C ARG A 270 16.15 6.47 -6.33
N ASP A 271 15.14 7.26 -6.71
CA ASP A 271 15.01 8.65 -6.25
C ASP A 271 14.42 8.75 -4.83
N ARG A 272 13.72 7.72 -4.35
CA ARG A 272 12.97 7.77 -3.09
C ARG A 272 13.37 6.73 -2.05
N MET A 273 13.94 5.61 -2.45
CA MET A 273 14.33 4.54 -1.52
C MET A 273 15.64 4.92 -0.82
N ASP A 274 15.75 4.56 0.46
CA ASP A 274 16.98 4.70 1.22
C ASP A 274 18.12 3.94 0.50
N PRO A 275 19.22 4.61 0.11
CA PRO A 275 20.27 4.02 -0.71
C PRO A 275 21.05 2.90 -0.02
N GLN A 276 20.87 2.71 1.29
CA GLN A 276 21.45 1.58 2.02
C GLN A 276 20.67 0.27 1.85
N LEU A 277 19.41 0.35 1.41
CA LEU A 277 18.53 -0.81 1.24
C LEU A 277 18.78 -1.48 -0.12
N LYS A 278 18.56 -2.80 -0.16
CA LYS A 278 18.67 -3.58 -1.38
C LYS A 278 17.32 -3.68 -2.08
N VAL A 279 17.37 -3.73 -3.39
CA VAL A 279 16.22 -3.96 -4.26
C VAL A 279 16.43 -5.28 -5.00
N TYR A 280 15.46 -6.18 -4.85
CA TYR A 280 15.32 -7.40 -5.62
C TYR A 280 14.18 -7.22 -6.61
N VAL A 281 14.36 -7.75 -7.82
CA VAL A 281 13.36 -7.69 -8.88
C VAL A 281 13.10 -9.12 -9.35
N GLU A 282 11.83 -9.49 -9.35
CA GLU A 282 11.32 -10.73 -9.91
C GLU A 282 10.48 -10.41 -11.14
N ASN A 283 10.62 -11.23 -12.18
CA ASN A 283 9.80 -11.09 -13.37
C ASN A 283 8.51 -11.89 -13.17
N SER A 284 7.41 -11.19 -12.85
CA SER A 284 6.10 -11.76 -12.51
C SER A 284 6.13 -12.74 -11.32
N ASN A 285 5.24 -13.72 -11.30
CA ASN A 285 5.12 -14.79 -10.31
C ASN A 285 4.52 -16.03 -11.01
N GLU A 286 5.01 -17.23 -10.66
CA GLU A 286 4.46 -18.51 -11.14
C GLU A 286 4.21 -18.64 -12.66
N VAL A 287 5.01 -17.99 -13.51
CA VAL A 287 4.83 -17.92 -14.97
C VAL A 287 4.72 -19.26 -15.73
N TRP A 288 4.90 -20.39 -15.03
CA TRP A 288 4.79 -21.74 -15.56
C TRP A 288 3.38 -22.35 -15.49
N ASN A 289 2.45 -21.84 -14.68
CA ASN A 289 1.12 -22.45 -14.48
C ASN A 289 -0.03 -21.82 -15.30
N GLY A 290 0.31 -20.99 -16.29
CA GLY A 290 -0.65 -20.20 -17.05
C GLY A 290 -1.07 -18.96 -16.26
N ILE A 291 -0.80 -17.79 -16.82
CA ILE A 291 -1.19 -16.50 -16.23
C ILE A 291 -2.60 -16.16 -16.66
#